data_AF-A0A7V1WXT8-F1
#
_entry.id   AF-A0A7V1WXT8-F1
#
_cell.length_a   1.000
_cell.length_b   1.000
_cell.length_c   1.000
_cell.angle_alpha   90.00
_cell.angle_beta   90.00
_cell.angle_gamma   90.00
#
_symmetry.space_group_name_H-M   'P 1'
#
loop_
_entity.id
_entity.type
_entity.pdbx_description
1 polymer ?
#
loop_
_entity_poly.entity_id
_entity_poly.type
_entity_poly.pdbx_seq_one_letter_code
_entity_poly.pdbx_strand_id
1 'polypeptide(L)'
;MKIVDRQECIVHYSIDPYFFENHSELKRSYTTHSNWRKGEGNTYILNHGISYSAVDKNNHDQFIRFENRLKLQCIIEDISADSAAILKVKEELHLSAAEFLQMNSLSFFDRLKFPDIEFTADWSLREKEAFITMTKDAVALENKSKDQLDLEKMIDRNHLIINIAKKE
;
A
#
# COMPACT_ATOMS: atom_id res chain seq x y z
N MET A 1 12.42 3.56 -5.91
CA MET A 1 12.00 3.86 -4.52
C MET A 1 13.10 3.37 -3.62
N LYS A 2 13.58 4.23 -2.72
CA LYS A 2 14.54 3.83 -1.70
C LYS A 2 13.87 3.76 -0.34
N ILE A 3 13.84 2.57 0.26
CA ILE A 3 13.34 2.37 1.63
C ILE A 3 14.40 2.87 2.61
N VAL A 4 13.99 3.74 3.53
CA VAL A 4 14.83 4.30 4.60
C VAL A 4 14.56 3.56 5.90
N ASP A 5 13.29 3.33 6.22
CA ASP A 5 12.85 2.58 7.40
C ASP A 5 11.57 1.80 7.06
N ARG A 6 11.43 0.60 7.63
CA ARG A 6 10.24 -0.24 7.49
C ARG A 6 9.95 -0.88 8.84
N GLN A 7 8.80 -0.55 9.40
CA GLN A 7 8.32 -1.10 10.67
C GLN A 7 6.96 -1.74 10.43
N GLU A 8 6.84 -3.02 10.77
CA GLU A 8 5.59 -3.77 10.73
C GLU A 8 5.31 -4.29 12.14
N CYS A 9 4.08 -4.12 12.62
CA CYS A 9 3.70 -4.62 13.93
C CYS A 9 2.22 -5.00 14.00
N ILE A 10 1.97 -6.16 14.61
CA ILE A 10 0.63 -6.53 15.07
C ILE A 10 0.36 -5.71 16.34
N VAL A 11 -0.55 -4.74 16.21
CA VAL A 11 -0.92 -3.81 17.30
C VAL A 11 -1.89 -4.47 18.27
N HIS A 12 -2.75 -5.34 17.76
CA HIS A 12 -3.73 -6.04 18.56
C HIS A 12 -4.06 -7.38 17.91
N TYR A 13 -4.11 -8.44 18.72
CA TYR A 13 -4.72 -9.69 18.32
C TYR A 13 -5.46 -10.33 19.50
N SER A 14 -6.63 -10.90 19.22
CA SER A 14 -7.40 -11.77 20.09
C SER A 14 -8.08 -12.79 19.20
N ILE A 15 -7.80 -14.07 19.42
CA ILE A 15 -8.35 -15.19 18.64
C ILE A 15 -8.80 -16.25 19.64
N ASP A 16 -10.09 -16.61 19.60
CA ASP A 16 -10.67 -17.69 20.40
C ASP A 16 -11.03 -18.89 19.51
N PRO A 17 -10.18 -19.93 19.47
CA PRO A 17 -10.42 -21.14 18.67
C PRO A 17 -11.67 -21.94 19.13
N TYR A 18 -11.99 -21.93 20.43
CA TYR A 18 -13.10 -22.71 20.98
C TYR A 18 -14.47 -22.14 20.58
N PHE A 19 -14.50 -20.85 20.25
CA PHE A 19 -15.71 -20.20 19.76
C PHE A 19 -16.20 -20.80 18.44
N PHE A 20 -15.29 -21.18 17.55
CA PHE A 20 -15.64 -21.74 16.22
C PHE A 20 -16.31 -23.10 16.27
N GLU A 21 -16.00 -23.90 17.30
CA GLU A 21 -16.59 -25.22 17.53
C GLU A 21 -18.06 -25.12 17.93
N ASN A 22 -18.45 -24.03 18.59
CA ASN A 22 -19.76 -23.87 19.22
C ASN A 22 -20.72 -22.93 18.46
N HIS A 23 -20.22 -22.17 17.47
CA HIS A 23 -21.02 -21.16 16.76
C HIS A 23 -21.03 -21.38 15.24
N SER A 24 -22.22 -21.27 14.64
CA SER A 24 -22.45 -21.58 13.22
C SER A 24 -22.37 -20.36 12.29
N GLU A 25 -22.72 -19.15 12.76
CA GLU A 25 -22.88 -17.96 11.92
C GLU A 25 -21.92 -16.82 12.31
N LEU A 26 -21.16 -16.32 11.32
CA LEU A 26 -20.15 -15.29 11.52
C LEU A 26 -20.50 -14.00 10.77
N LYS A 27 -20.42 -12.86 11.46
CA LYS A 27 -20.34 -11.54 10.85
C LYS A 27 -18.89 -11.09 10.86
N ARG A 28 -18.39 -10.65 9.70
CA ARG A 28 -16.97 -10.31 9.50
C ARG A 28 -16.86 -8.84 9.12
N SER A 29 -15.76 -8.21 9.51
CA SER A 29 -15.39 -6.88 9.04
C SER A 29 -13.93 -6.88 8.67
N TYR A 30 -13.62 -6.28 7.52
CA TYR A 30 -12.29 -6.11 7.01
C TYR A 30 -12.16 -4.67 6.52
N THR A 31 -11.19 -3.94 7.03
CA THR A 31 -10.92 -2.56 6.61
C THR A 31 -9.42 -2.33 6.48
N THR A 32 -9.07 -1.47 5.53
CA THR A 32 -7.73 -0.91 5.41
C THR A 32 -7.76 0.59 5.58
N HIS A 33 -6.66 1.14 6.06
CA HIS A 33 -6.43 2.58 6.04
C HIS A 33 -5.03 2.87 5.52
N SER A 34 -4.88 3.95 4.77
CA SER A 34 -3.58 4.45 4.30
C SER A 34 -3.52 5.94 4.51
N ASN A 35 -2.38 6.44 4.99
CA ASN A 35 -2.13 7.86 5.10
C ASN A 35 -0.67 8.16 4.78
N TRP A 36 -0.47 9.14 3.91
CA TRP A 36 0.85 9.67 3.56
C TRP A 36 1.11 10.98 4.30
N ARG A 37 2.36 11.17 4.73
CA ARG A 37 2.85 12.46 5.22
C ARG A 37 4.32 12.66 4.85
N LYS A 38 4.75 13.91 4.86
CA LYS A 38 6.17 14.26 4.71
C LYS A 38 6.96 13.86 5.95
N GLY A 39 8.11 13.24 5.75
CA GLY A 39 9.09 12.94 6.79
C GLY A 39 10.16 14.02 6.89
N GLU A 40 11.27 13.70 7.55
CA GLU A 40 12.44 14.57 7.60
C GLU A 40 13.17 14.59 6.25
N GLY A 41 13.72 15.75 5.88
CA GLY A 41 14.43 15.93 4.61
C GLY A 41 13.55 15.65 3.39
N ASN A 42 14.05 14.82 2.48
CA ASN A 42 13.34 14.41 1.26
C ASN A 42 12.65 13.04 1.39
N THR A 43 12.20 12.69 2.60
CA THR A 43 11.53 11.41 2.85
C THR A 43 10.01 11.57 2.97
N TYR A 44 9.30 10.50 2.66
CA TYR A 44 7.86 10.36 2.80
C TYR A 44 7.57 9.18 3.72
N ILE A 45 6.51 9.30 4.51
CA ILE A 45 6.09 8.26 5.45
C ILE A 45 4.68 7.82 5.06
N LEU A 46 4.56 6.55 4.68
CA LEU A 46 3.29 5.83 4.56
C LEU A 46 2.99 5.13 5.88
N ASN A 47 1.82 5.41 6.44
CA ASN A 47 1.22 4.54 7.45
C ASN A 47 0.08 3.78 6.77
N HIS A 48 0.16 2.46 6.80
CA HIS A 48 -0.86 1.57 6.29
C HIS A 48 -1.28 0.60 7.38
N GLY A 49 -2.56 0.26 7.47
CA GLY A 49 -3.00 -0.70 8.46
C GLY A 49 -4.19 -1.50 7.99
N ILE A 50 -4.23 -2.73 8.50
CA ILE A 50 -5.27 -3.72 8.25
C ILE A 50 -5.98 -3.95 9.58
N SER A 51 -7.30 -3.89 9.56
CA SER A 51 -8.13 -4.29 10.68
C SER A 51 -9.11 -5.36 10.23
N TYR A 52 -9.15 -6.46 10.98
CA TYR A 52 -10.06 -7.56 10.76
C TYR A 52 -10.75 -7.92 12.07
N SER A 53 -12.06 -8.16 11.98
CA SER A 53 -12.80 -8.72 13.09
C SER A 53 -13.82 -9.75 12.62
N ALA A 54 -14.04 -10.74 13.47
CA ALA A 54 -15.10 -11.71 13.31
C ALA A 54 -15.86 -11.80 14.64
N VAL A 55 -17.19 -11.69 14.53
CA VAL A 55 -18.11 -11.70 15.65
C VAL A 55 -19.25 -12.67 15.36
N ASP A 56 -19.87 -13.23 16.40
CA ASP A 56 -21.09 -13.99 16.20
C ASP A 56 -22.23 -13.06 15.77
N LYS A 57 -23.02 -13.56 14.84
CA LYS A 57 -24.06 -12.75 14.21
C LYS A 57 -25.23 -12.46 15.16
N ASN A 58 -25.50 -13.36 16.11
CA ASN A 58 -26.67 -13.32 16.98
C ASN A 58 -26.40 -12.52 18.26
N ASN A 59 -25.26 -12.73 18.91
CA ASN A 59 -24.92 -12.10 20.19
C ASN A 59 -23.81 -11.03 20.10
N HIS A 60 -23.14 -10.91 18.94
CA HIS A 60 -22.03 -9.98 18.70
C HIS A 60 -20.77 -10.20 19.55
N ASP A 61 -20.63 -11.37 20.16
CA ASP A 61 -19.40 -11.74 20.85
C ASP A 61 -18.24 -11.78 19.85
N GLN A 62 -17.17 -11.07 20.18
CA GLN A 62 -15.98 -10.95 19.34
C GLN A 62 -15.01 -12.07 19.67
N PHE A 63 -14.72 -12.92 18.68
CA PHE A 63 -13.80 -14.04 18.81
C PHE A 63 -12.57 -13.89 17.91
N ILE A 64 -12.60 -13.01 16.90
CA ILE A 64 -11.39 -12.50 16.27
C ILE A 64 -11.39 -10.97 16.32
N ARG A 65 -10.29 -10.43 16.83
CA ARG A 65 -9.85 -9.06 16.57
C ARG A 65 -8.40 -9.09 16.15
N PHE A 66 -8.08 -8.52 15.01
CA PHE A 66 -6.74 -8.46 14.47
C PHE A 66 -6.47 -7.08 13.89
N GLU A 67 -5.33 -6.51 14.25
CA GLU A 67 -4.86 -5.23 13.72
C GLU A 67 -3.35 -5.30 13.46
N ASN A 68 -2.96 -5.15 12.18
CA ASN A 68 -1.57 -5.06 11.75
C ASN A 68 -1.32 -3.67 11.15
N ARG A 69 -0.17 -3.06 11.48
CA ARG A 69 0.22 -1.75 10.99
C ARG A 69 1.61 -1.80 10.38
N LEU A 70 1.74 -1.11 9.25
CA LEU A 70 2.96 -0.82 8.54
C LEU A 70 3.25 0.68 8.61
N LYS A 71 4.47 1.02 8.98
CA LYS A 71 5.05 2.34 8.79
C LYS A 71 6.26 2.20 7.87
N LEU A 72 6.14 2.76 6.67
CA LEU A 72 7.18 2.76 5.65
C LEU A 72 7.69 4.20 5.47
N GLN A 73 8.98 4.42 5.70
CA GLN A 73 9.65 5.66 5.34
C GLN A 73 10.51 5.43 4.09
N CYS A 74 10.30 6.23 3.06
CA CYS A 74 11.00 6.08 1.78
C CYS A 74 11.34 7.42 1.12
N ILE A 75 12.26 7.37 0.17
CA ILE A 75 12.52 8.44 -0.79
C ILE A 75 11.88 8.01 -2.12
N ILE A 76 11.07 8.90 -2.68
CA ILE A 76 10.38 8.70 -3.96
C ILE A 76 11.19 9.44 -5.04
N GLU A 77 11.58 8.69 -6.06
CA GLU A 77 12.43 9.18 -7.17
C GLU A 77 11.64 9.26 -8.46
N ASP A 78 10.84 8.22 -8.76
CA ASP A 78 9.90 8.16 -9.87
C ASP A 78 8.56 7.68 -9.32
N ILE A 79 7.58 8.59 -9.25
CA ILE A 79 6.25 8.29 -8.69
C ILE A 79 5.59 7.12 -9.42
N SER A 80 5.75 7.01 -10.75
CA SER A 80 5.06 5.98 -11.53
C SER A 80 5.64 4.60 -11.26
N ALA A 81 6.97 4.47 -11.23
CA ALA A 81 7.63 3.20 -10.88
C ALA A 81 7.49 2.87 -9.38
N ASP A 82 7.57 3.87 -8.51
CA ASP A 82 7.59 3.70 -7.06
C ASP A 82 6.21 3.33 -6.51
N SER A 83 5.14 3.72 -7.19
CA SER A 83 3.77 3.32 -6.83
C SER A 83 3.57 1.80 -6.90
N ALA A 84 4.18 1.14 -7.89
CA ALA A 84 4.13 -0.33 -7.98
C ALA A 84 4.91 -0.99 -6.84
N ALA A 85 6.05 -0.42 -6.45
CA ALA A 85 6.81 -0.91 -5.29
C ALA A 85 6.03 -0.73 -3.97
N ILE A 86 5.31 0.38 -3.80
CA ILE A 86 4.44 0.62 -2.65
C ILE A 86 3.32 -0.42 -2.58
N LEU A 87 2.66 -0.70 -3.72
CA LEU A 87 1.62 -1.73 -3.76
C LEU A 87 2.14 -3.08 -3.31
N LYS A 88 3.31 -3.49 -3.81
CA LYS A 88 3.92 -4.75 -3.40
C LYS A 88 4.17 -4.82 -1.89
N VAL A 89 4.60 -3.72 -1.27
CA VAL A 89 4.76 -3.66 0.18
C VAL A 89 3.42 -3.80 0.91
N LYS A 90 2.33 -3.22 0.38
CA LYS A 90 0.99 -3.44 0.95
C LYS A 90 0.60 -4.91 0.78
N GLU A 91 0.72 -5.48 -0.41
CA GLU A 91 0.45 -6.88 -0.70
C GLU A 91 1.16 -7.83 0.28
N GLU A 92 2.45 -7.61 0.55
CA GLU A 92 3.19 -8.37 1.56
C GLU A 92 2.55 -8.29 2.97
N LEU A 93 2.03 -7.13 3.38
CA LEU A 93 1.30 -6.97 4.65
C LEU A 93 -0.03 -7.74 4.68
N HIS A 94 -0.72 -7.80 3.54
CA HIS A 94 -1.97 -8.55 3.41
C HIS A 94 -1.73 -10.05 3.47
N LEU A 95 -0.68 -10.52 2.79
CA LEU A 95 -0.25 -11.92 2.86
C LEU A 95 0.20 -12.29 4.28
N SER A 96 1.00 -11.46 4.95
CA SER A 96 1.42 -11.73 6.34
C SER A 96 0.23 -11.78 7.30
N ALA A 97 -0.78 -10.92 7.11
CA ALA A 97 -2.02 -10.96 7.88
C ALA A 97 -2.83 -12.24 7.64
N ALA A 98 -2.95 -12.67 6.38
CA ALA A 98 -3.64 -13.91 6.01
C ALA A 98 -2.94 -15.13 6.63
N GLU A 99 -1.61 -15.22 6.49
CA GLU A 99 -0.78 -16.28 7.08
C GLU A 99 -0.93 -16.32 8.60
N PHE A 100 -0.87 -15.16 9.28
CA PHE A 100 -1.06 -15.09 10.72
C PHE A 100 -2.43 -15.62 11.14
N LEU A 101 -3.50 -15.18 10.47
CA LEU A 101 -4.85 -15.65 10.78
C LEU A 101 -5.00 -17.14 10.48
N GLN A 102 -4.41 -17.65 9.40
CA GLN A 102 -4.44 -19.06 9.06
C GLN A 102 -3.75 -19.92 10.13
N MET A 103 -2.54 -19.52 10.55
CA MET A 103 -1.78 -20.23 11.59
C MET A 103 -2.51 -20.28 12.93
N ASN A 104 -3.27 -19.23 13.27
CA ASN A 104 -3.91 -19.09 14.58
C ASN A 104 -5.40 -19.45 14.60
N SER A 105 -6.03 -19.68 13.44
CA SER A 105 -7.43 -20.13 13.34
C SER A 105 -7.59 -21.56 12.78
N LEU A 106 -6.47 -22.21 12.40
CA LEU A 106 -6.39 -23.61 11.97
C LEU A 106 -7.52 -24.00 10.99
N SER A 107 -8.29 -25.04 11.32
CA SER A 107 -9.36 -25.63 10.53
C SER A 107 -10.53 -24.70 10.23
N PHE A 108 -10.57 -23.50 10.83
CA PHE A 108 -11.67 -22.56 10.68
C PHE A 108 -11.33 -21.38 9.76
N PHE A 109 -10.10 -21.29 9.25
CA PHE A 109 -9.68 -20.20 8.37
C PHE A 109 -10.60 -20.05 7.14
N ASP A 110 -11.02 -21.15 6.52
CA ASP A 110 -11.95 -21.13 5.38
C ASP A 110 -13.30 -20.50 5.74
N ARG A 111 -13.73 -20.61 7.00
CA ARG A 111 -14.95 -19.97 7.50
C ARG A 111 -14.74 -18.50 7.80
N LEU A 112 -13.51 -18.02 7.98
CA LEU A 112 -13.22 -16.61 8.18
C LEU A 112 -13.46 -15.80 6.91
N LYS A 113 -13.34 -16.43 5.74
CA LYS A 113 -13.41 -15.75 4.44
C LYS A 113 -12.61 -14.44 4.47
N PHE A 114 -11.38 -14.53 4.98
CA PHE A 114 -10.49 -13.39 4.97
C PHE A 114 -10.30 -12.95 3.51
N PRO A 115 -10.40 -11.65 3.19
CA PRO A 115 -10.44 -11.25 1.79
C PRO A 115 -9.16 -11.61 1.04
N ASP A 116 -9.33 -12.32 -0.07
CA ASP A 116 -8.30 -12.41 -1.10
C ASP A 116 -8.24 -11.06 -1.82
N ILE A 117 -7.13 -10.34 -1.67
CA ILE A 117 -6.97 -9.04 -2.32
C ILE A 117 -6.11 -9.23 -3.57
N GLU A 118 -6.72 -8.92 -4.71
CA GLU A 118 -6.01 -8.83 -5.99
C GLU A 118 -5.43 -7.41 -6.16
N PHE A 119 -4.09 -7.31 -6.13
CA PHE A 119 -3.35 -6.07 -6.39
C PHE A 119 -3.18 -5.85 -7.89
N THR A 120 -4.29 -5.54 -8.57
CA THR A 120 -4.30 -5.30 -10.04
C THR A 120 -3.64 -3.96 -10.41
N ALA A 121 -3.34 -3.75 -11.69
CA ALA A 121 -2.73 -2.52 -12.20
C ALA A 121 -3.53 -1.24 -11.84
N ASP A 122 -4.86 -1.35 -11.72
CA ASP A 122 -5.73 -0.23 -11.31
C ASP A 122 -5.44 0.25 -9.89
N TRP A 123 -4.96 -0.63 -9.00
CA TRP A 123 -4.54 -0.23 -7.66
C TRP A 123 -3.27 0.63 -7.71
N SER A 124 -2.42 0.46 -8.72
CA SER A 124 -1.17 1.22 -8.83
C SER A 124 -1.46 2.66 -9.18
N LEU A 125 -2.46 2.87 -10.03
CA LEU A 125 -2.96 4.19 -10.37
C LEU A 125 -3.59 4.88 -9.14
N ARG A 126 -4.40 4.17 -8.36
CA ARG A 126 -4.99 4.70 -7.12
C ARG A 126 -3.93 5.04 -6.08
N GLU A 127 -2.87 4.24 -5.96
CA GLU A 127 -1.78 4.53 -5.04
C GLU A 127 -1.03 5.78 -5.45
N LYS A 128 -0.74 5.93 -6.74
CA LYS A 128 -0.17 7.13 -7.33
C LYS A 128 -1.03 8.36 -7.00
N GLU A 129 -2.33 8.30 -7.26
CA GLU A 129 -3.28 9.39 -6.99
C GLU A 129 -3.35 9.73 -5.50
N ALA A 130 -3.38 8.72 -4.62
CA ALA A 130 -3.40 8.91 -3.18
C ALA A 130 -2.12 9.61 -2.69
N PHE A 131 -0.95 9.16 -3.16
CA PHE A 131 0.34 9.80 -2.85
C PHE A 131 0.36 11.27 -3.30
N ILE A 132 -0.05 11.54 -4.54
CA ILE A 132 -0.08 12.90 -5.10
C ILE A 132 -1.01 13.80 -4.30
N THR A 133 -2.23 13.34 -4.03
CA THR A 133 -3.27 14.09 -3.33
C THR A 133 -2.85 14.42 -1.89
N MET A 134 -2.31 13.44 -1.17
CA MET A 134 -2.00 13.59 0.25
C MET A 134 -0.72 14.38 0.52
N THR A 135 0.24 14.36 -0.40
CA THR A 135 1.52 15.07 -0.18
C THR A 135 1.51 16.49 -0.72
N LYS A 136 0.68 16.83 -1.73
CA LYS A 136 0.61 18.12 -2.45
C LYS A 136 1.91 18.56 -3.14
N ASP A 137 3.06 18.29 -2.53
CA ASP A 137 4.44 18.49 -3.02
C ASP A 137 4.80 17.54 -4.17
N ALA A 138 4.20 16.35 -4.23
CA ALA A 138 4.44 15.40 -5.32
C ALA A 138 3.99 15.93 -6.70
N VAL A 139 2.97 16.80 -6.74
CA VAL A 139 2.56 17.50 -7.97
C VAL A 139 3.71 18.36 -8.51
N ALA A 140 4.47 19.02 -7.62
CA ALA A 140 5.62 19.81 -8.03
C ALA A 140 6.79 18.95 -8.53
N LEU A 141 6.98 17.74 -7.97
CA LEU A 141 7.96 16.76 -8.45
C LEU A 141 7.59 16.19 -9.83
N GLU A 142 6.31 15.85 -10.04
CA GLU A 142 5.82 15.34 -11.34
C GLU A 142 5.92 16.41 -12.43
N ASN A 143 5.55 17.66 -12.11
CA ASN A 143 5.71 18.79 -13.02
C ASN A 143 7.19 19.07 -13.33
N LYS A 144 8.07 19.05 -12.31
CA LYS A 144 9.52 19.22 -12.53
C LYS A 144 10.09 18.12 -13.43
N SER A 145 9.72 16.87 -13.22
CA SER A 145 10.17 15.74 -14.05
C SER A 145 9.72 15.90 -15.51
N LYS A 146 8.46 16.33 -15.72
CA LYS A 146 7.92 16.59 -17.05
C LYS A 146 8.61 17.76 -17.75
N ASP A 147 8.82 18.87 -17.03
CA ASP A 147 9.53 20.04 -17.55
C ASP A 147 10.97 19.69 -17.94
N GLN A 148 11.63 18.82 -17.16
CA GLN A 148 12.98 18.32 -17.45
C GLN A 148 13.01 17.46 -18.73
N LEU A 149 12.04 16.55 -18.86
CA LEU A 149 11.89 15.68 -20.04
C LEU A 149 11.61 16.50 -21.32
N ASP A 150 10.82 17.57 -21.20
CA ASP A 150 10.50 18.44 -22.33
C ASP A 150 11.71 19.32 -22.71
N LEU A 151 12.53 19.74 -21.74
CA LEU A 151 13.81 20.41 -21.97
C LEU A 151 14.81 19.50 -22.72
N GLU A 152 14.93 18.24 -22.33
CA GLU A 152 15.80 17.26 -23.00
C GLU A 152 15.38 17.05 -24.47
N LYS A 153 14.07 16.89 -24.72
CA LYS A 153 13.54 16.78 -26.09
C LYS A 153 13.78 18.05 -26.93
N MET A 154 13.74 19.23 -26.32
CA MET A 154 14.05 20.48 -27.01
C MET A 154 15.54 20.58 -27.37
N ILE A 155 16.43 20.19 -26.46
CA ILE A 155 17.88 20.16 -26.72
C ILE A 155 18.20 19.19 -27.86
N ASP A 156 17.64 17.97 -27.83
CA ASP A 156 17.83 16.98 -28.90
C ASP A 156 17.33 17.48 -30.26
N ARG A 157 16.16 18.12 -30.32
CA ARG A 157 15.66 18.75 -31.55
C ARG A 157 16.59 19.83 -32.07
N ASN A 158 17.10 20.69 -31.18
CA ASN A 158 18.02 21.78 -31.57
C ASN A 158 19.36 21.23 -32.07
N HIS A 159 19.89 20.16 -31.47
CA HIS A 159 21.08 19.48 -31.96
C HIS A 159 20.86 18.83 -33.33
N LEU A 160 19.67 18.27 -33.59
CA LEU A 160 19.32 17.74 -34.90
C LEU A 160 19.33 18.85 -35.97
N ILE A 161 18.74 20.01 -35.67
CA ILE A 161 18.67 21.17 -36.59
C ILE A 161 20.06 21.73 -36.89
N ILE A 162 20.93 21.87 -35.89
CA ILE A 162 22.31 22.36 -36.08
C ILE A 162 23.14 21.40 -36.97
N ASN A 163 22.94 20.09 -36.82
CA ASN A 163 23.64 19.09 -37.65
C ASN A 163 23.15 19.05 -39.10
N ILE A 164 21.90 19.45 -39.37
CA ILE A 164 21.38 19.63 -40.73
C ILE A 164 21.97 20.90 -41.35
N ALA A 165 21.99 22.02 -40.61
CA ALA A 165 22.52 23.30 -41.08
C ALA A 165 24.05 23.32 -41.33
N LYS A 166 24.81 22.37 -40.78
CA LYS A 166 26.26 22.21 -41.02
C LYS A 166 26.59 21.30 -42.22
N LYS A 167 25.58 20.68 -42.84
CA LYS A 167 25.74 19.78 -44.00
C LYS A 167 25.36 20.41 -45.34
N GLU A 168 25.00 21.69 -45.35
CA GLU A 168 24.82 22.52 -46.55
C GLU A 168 26.04 23.43 -46.76
#